data_AF-X1EQR9-F1
#
_entry.id   AF-X1EQR9-F1
#
_cell.length_a   1.000
_cell.length_b   1.000
_cell.length_c   1.000
_cell.angle_alpha   90.00
_cell.angle_beta   90.00
_cell.angle_gamma   90.00
#
_symmetry.space_group_name_H-M   'P 1'
#
loop_
_entity.id
_entity.type
_entity.pdbx_description
1 polymer ?
#
loop_
_entity_poly.entity_id
_entity_poly.type
_entity_poly.pdbx_seq_one_letter_code
_entity_poly.pdbx_strand_id
1 'polypeptide(L)'
;MKIANYVYIINITDYLTGDEIMQEKIKKSKKVSILNNSQVIEILGDNFVNAIKIEKDKKEKTLAVQGIFVEIGLIPNSDFAVDLNKTKSGEIKVNNKNETNIPGIFAAGDVTDVFEKQIIIAAGEGAKATLSVFRYLSSRK
;
A
#
# COMPACT_ATOMS: atom_id res chain seq x y z
N MET A 1 -9.75 19.64 5.39
CA MET A 1 -9.08 18.45 5.98
C MET A 1 -9.13 18.53 7.51
N LYS A 2 -9.89 17.63 8.15
CA LYS A 2 -9.93 17.41 9.61
C LYS A 2 -9.17 16.11 9.98
N ILE A 3 -7.96 15.93 9.44
CA ILE A 3 -7.18 14.69 9.62
C ILE A 3 -6.03 14.93 10.61
N ALA A 4 -5.28 16.01 10.41
CA ALA A 4 -4.27 16.50 11.33
C ALA A 4 -4.26 18.04 11.36
N ASN A 5 -3.59 18.61 12.36
CA ASN A 5 -3.35 20.06 12.42
C ASN A 5 -2.43 20.52 11.29
N TYR A 6 -1.41 19.72 10.98
CA TYR A 6 -0.45 19.95 9.90
C TYR A 6 0.06 18.60 9.38
N VAL A 7 0.41 18.52 8.09
CA VAL A 7 0.93 17.31 7.44
C VAL A 7 2.20 17.65 6.68
N TYR A 8 3.25 16.86 6.91
CA TYR A 8 4.43 16.84 6.05
C TYR A 8 4.34 15.63 5.12
N ILE A 9 4.42 15.86 3.81
CA ILE A 9 4.60 14.79 2.83
C ILE A 9 6.08 14.74 2.50
N ILE A 10 6.76 13.70 2.97
CA ILE A 10 8.18 13.45 2.68
C ILE A 10 8.26 12.52 1.49
N ASN A 11 8.99 12.93 0.46
CA ASN A 11 9.11 12.18 -0.78
C ASN A 11 10.56 12.16 -1.26
N ILE A 12 11.05 10.98 -1.61
CA ILE A 12 12.42 10.78 -2.07
C ILE A 12 12.64 11.26 -3.51
N THR A 13 11.58 11.31 -4.33
CA THR A 13 11.66 11.83 -5.70
C THR A 13 11.49 13.36 -5.74
N ASP A 14 11.79 13.93 -6.89
CA ASP A 14 11.75 15.38 -7.17
C ASP A 14 10.32 15.92 -7.37
N TYR A 15 9.36 15.05 -7.72
CA TYR A 15 7.94 15.36 -7.82
C TYR A 15 7.06 14.29 -7.18
N LEU A 16 5.86 14.69 -6.73
CA LEU A 16 4.86 13.74 -6.24
C LEU A 16 4.20 13.01 -7.41
N THR A 17 4.10 11.70 -7.28
CA THR A 17 3.26 10.87 -8.16
C THR A 17 1.81 10.87 -7.68
N GLY A 18 0.92 10.25 -8.46
CA GLY A 18 -0.51 10.14 -8.15
C GLY A 18 -1.38 11.15 -8.91
N ASP A 19 -2.69 11.06 -8.66
CA ASP A 19 -3.71 11.81 -9.38
C ASP A 19 -3.50 13.34 -9.32
N GLU A 20 -3.58 14.01 -10.47
CA GLU A 20 -3.32 15.45 -10.59
C GLU A 20 -4.29 16.29 -9.76
N ILE A 21 -5.57 15.91 -9.72
CA ILE A 21 -6.60 16.62 -8.95
C ILE A 21 -6.25 16.56 -7.45
N MET A 22 -5.78 15.41 -6.97
CA MET A 22 -5.32 15.26 -5.59
C MET A 22 -4.07 16.10 -5.31
N GLN A 23 -3.08 16.09 -6.21
CA GLN A 23 -1.89 16.92 -6.08
C GLN A 23 -2.25 18.41 -5.99
N GLU A 24 -3.17 18.90 -6.83
CA GLU A 24 -3.64 20.28 -6.76
C GLU A 24 -4.30 20.62 -5.43
N LYS A 25 -5.18 19.74 -4.92
CA LYS A 25 -5.86 19.94 -3.63
C LYS A 25 -4.85 20.07 -2.49
N ILE A 26 -3.79 19.27 -2.51
CA ILE A 26 -2.74 19.29 -1.50
C ILE A 26 -1.90 20.56 -1.64
N LYS A 27 -1.48 20.95 -2.86
CA LYS A 27 -0.72 22.18 -3.12
C LYS A 27 -1.48 23.44 -2.69
N LYS A 28 -2.82 23.45 -2.81
CA LYS A 28 -3.70 24.56 -2.38
C LYS A 28 -3.92 24.58 -0.85
N SER A 29 -3.54 23.54 -0.12
CA SER A 29 -3.78 23.40 1.32
C SER A 29 -2.73 24.14 2.15
N LYS A 30 -3.17 25.06 3.02
CA LYS A 30 -2.30 25.72 4.01
C LYS A 30 -1.81 24.79 5.14
N LYS A 31 -2.34 23.57 5.21
CA LYS A 31 -2.01 22.58 6.25
C LYS A 31 -1.00 21.53 5.79
N VAL A 32 -0.54 21.58 4.54
CA VAL A 32 0.37 20.57 3.99
C VAL A 32 1.65 21.23 3.50
N SER A 33 2.79 20.64 3.86
CA SER A 33 4.08 20.94 3.24
C SER A 33 4.61 19.70 2.54
N ILE A 34 5.01 19.87 1.28
CA ILE A 34 5.60 18.81 0.47
C ILE A 34 7.11 19.01 0.47
N LEU A 35 7.83 17.97 0.84
CA LEU A 35 9.29 17.92 0.93
C LEU A 35 9.79 16.84 -0.03
N ASN A 36 9.92 17.22 -1.30
CA ASN A 36 10.55 16.39 -2.35
C ASN A 36 12.07 16.38 -2.20
N ASN A 37 12.72 15.36 -2.78
CA ASN A 37 14.14 15.07 -2.63
C ASN A 37 14.55 15.00 -1.15
N SER A 38 13.69 14.43 -0.30
CA SER A 38 13.91 14.34 1.15
C SER A 38 13.72 12.91 1.61
N GLN A 39 14.64 12.41 2.45
CA GLN A 39 14.58 11.07 3.02
C GLN A 39 14.45 11.16 4.54
N VAL A 40 13.59 10.32 5.14
CA VAL A 40 13.59 10.13 6.60
C VAL A 40 14.78 9.24 6.96
N ILE A 41 15.66 9.73 7.81
CA ILE A 41 16.87 9.02 8.25
C ILE A 41 16.77 8.52 9.69
N GLU A 42 15.88 9.11 10.49
CA GLU A 42 15.66 8.68 11.88
C GLU A 42 14.23 9.02 12.34
N ILE A 43 13.63 8.12 13.11
CA ILE A 43 12.37 8.36 13.83
C ILE A 43 12.73 8.55 15.30
N LEU A 44 12.31 9.69 15.86
CA LEU A 44 12.65 10.10 17.22
C LEU A 44 11.41 10.00 18.12
N GLY A 45 11.62 9.50 19.33
CA GLY A 45 10.57 9.31 20.32
C GLY A 45 10.99 8.31 21.39
N ASP A 46 10.27 8.32 22.51
CA ASP A 46 10.40 7.29 23.55
C ASP A 46 9.33 6.21 23.30
N ASN A 47 8.23 6.26 24.04
CA ASN A 47 7.07 5.38 23.83
C ASN A 47 6.23 5.77 22.61
N PHE A 48 6.30 7.04 22.20
CA PHE A 48 5.57 7.60 21.07
C PHE A 48 6.51 8.49 20.25
N VAL A 49 6.24 8.56 18.94
CA VAL A 49 6.96 9.48 18.05
C VAL A 49 6.74 10.93 18.48
N ASN A 50 7.83 11.70 18.52
CA ASN A 50 7.79 13.14 18.77
C ASN A 50 8.39 13.94 17.60
N ALA A 51 9.23 13.30 16.78
CA ALA A 51 9.87 13.94 15.65
C ALA A 51 10.39 12.92 14.62
N ILE A 52 10.70 13.43 13.43
CA ILE A 52 11.50 12.73 12.42
C ILE A 52 12.71 13.58 12.08
N LYS A 53 13.84 12.92 11.83
CA LYS A 53 15.00 13.53 11.19
C LYS A 53 14.95 13.22 9.71
N ILE A 54 15.02 14.26 8.90
CA ILE A 54 15.08 14.15 7.44
C ILE A 54 16.42 14.65 6.93
N GLU A 55 16.90 14.06 5.84
CA GLU A 55 18.02 14.55 5.05
C GLU A 55 17.52 15.06 3.70
N LYS A 56 18.00 16.24 3.30
CA LYS A 56 17.85 16.79 1.96
C LYS A 56 19.14 17.50 1.56
N ASP A 57 19.70 17.17 0.40
CA ASP A 57 20.95 17.76 -0.11
C ASP A 57 22.10 17.71 0.92
N LYS A 58 22.25 16.57 1.63
CA LYS A 58 23.21 16.34 2.73
C LYS A 58 23.04 17.25 3.94
N LYS A 59 21.89 17.91 4.06
CA LYS A 59 21.51 18.71 5.23
C LYS A 59 20.43 18.00 5.99
N GLU A 60 20.68 17.82 7.28
CA GLU A 60 19.71 17.25 8.19
C GLU A 60 18.79 18.32 8.75
N LYS A 61 17.52 17.96 8.94
CA LYS A 61 16.53 18.78 9.62
C LYS A 61 15.63 17.89 10.47
N THR A 62 15.32 18.35 11.67
CA THR A 62 14.33 17.68 12.54
C THR A 62 12.97 18.34 12.38
N LEU A 63 11.91 17.54 12.21
CA LEU A 63 10.52 17.99 12.15
C LEU A 63 9.75 17.36 13.32
N ALA A 64 9.14 18.19 14.16
CA ALA A 64 8.25 17.72 15.21
C ALA A 64 6.96 17.15 14.60
N VAL A 65 6.66 15.88 14.91
CA VAL A 65 5.47 15.17 14.41
C VAL A 65 4.96 14.21 15.47
N GLN A 66 3.65 13.99 15.52
CA GLN A 66 3.00 13.11 16.50
C GLN A 66 2.54 11.78 15.90
N GLY A 67 2.73 11.59 14.59
CA GLY A 67 2.33 10.40 13.88
C GLY A 67 3.03 10.32 12.52
N ILE A 68 3.31 9.11 12.08
CA ILE A 68 3.94 8.80 10.79
C ILE A 68 3.05 7.78 10.09
N PHE A 69 2.74 8.07 8.83
CA PHE A 69 2.04 7.15 7.94
C PHE A 69 2.99 6.82 6.79
N VAL A 70 3.36 5.56 6.65
CA VAL A 70 4.33 5.09 5.65
C VAL A 70 3.57 4.51 4.47
N GLU A 71 3.55 5.24 3.37
CA GLU A 71 2.78 4.91 2.16
C GLU A 71 3.71 4.79 0.94
N ILE A 72 4.67 3.85 1.02
CA ILE A 72 5.68 3.61 -0.04
C ILE A 72 5.30 2.46 -1.00
N GLY A 73 4.12 1.87 -0.79
CA GLY A 73 3.65 0.70 -1.51
C GLY A 73 3.66 -0.58 -0.67
N LEU A 74 3.15 -1.64 -1.28
CA LEU A 74 3.01 -2.96 -0.69
C LEU A 74 3.81 -3.97 -1.52
N ILE A 75 4.57 -4.84 -0.85
CA ILE A 75 5.17 -6.01 -1.47
C ILE A 75 4.27 -7.21 -1.12
N PRO A 76 3.58 -7.82 -2.10
CA PRO A 76 2.77 -9.00 -1.84
C PRO A 76 3.64 -10.18 -1.40
N ASN A 77 3.21 -10.92 -0.37
CA ASN A 77 3.89 -12.14 0.08
C ASN A 77 3.62 -13.32 -0.87
N SER A 78 4.02 -13.20 -2.15
CA SER A 78 3.70 -14.17 -3.20
C SER A 78 4.91 -14.94 -3.71
N ASP A 79 6.12 -14.67 -3.21
CA ASP A 79 7.39 -15.22 -3.73
C ASP A 79 7.40 -16.74 -3.81
N PHE A 80 6.74 -17.43 -2.88
CA PHE A 80 6.62 -18.89 -2.88
C PHE A 80 5.81 -19.45 -4.07
N ALA A 81 4.92 -18.66 -4.66
CA ALA A 81 4.02 -19.05 -5.74
C ALA A 81 4.65 -18.76 -7.11
N VAL A 82 5.76 -19.42 -7.42
CA VAL A 82 6.60 -19.13 -8.61
C VAL A 82 5.89 -19.41 -9.94
N ASP A 83 4.99 -20.39 -9.98
CA ASP A 83 4.30 -20.80 -11.21
C ASP A 83 3.01 -20.00 -11.50
N LEU A 84 2.64 -19.08 -10.60
CA LEU A 84 1.44 -18.27 -10.76
C LEU A 84 1.72 -17.00 -11.55
N ASN A 85 0.79 -16.65 -12.43
CA ASN A 85 0.82 -15.39 -13.16
C ASN A 85 0.65 -14.23 -12.17
N LYS A 86 1.57 -13.26 -12.23
CA LYS A 86 1.57 -12.10 -11.35
C LYS A 86 1.49 -10.77 -12.11
N THR A 87 1.08 -9.71 -11.43
CA THR A 87 1.26 -8.33 -11.91
C THR A 87 2.76 -7.97 -11.86
N LYS A 88 3.14 -6.84 -12.45
CA LYS A 88 4.53 -6.35 -12.35
C LYS A 88 4.95 -6.09 -10.89
N SER A 89 3.98 -5.84 -10.02
CA SER A 89 4.16 -5.60 -8.58
C SER A 89 4.14 -6.89 -7.75
N GLY A 90 4.05 -8.07 -8.38
CA GLY A 90 4.08 -9.35 -7.69
C GLY A 90 2.74 -9.84 -7.14
N GLU A 91 1.62 -9.19 -7.45
CA GLU A 91 0.30 -9.62 -7.01
C GLU A 91 -0.18 -10.80 -7.86
N ILE A 92 -0.75 -11.84 -7.24
CA ILE A 92 -1.29 -13.00 -7.95
C ILE A 92 -2.53 -12.57 -8.73
N LYS A 93 -2.51 -12.78 -10.05
CA LYS A 93 -3.65 -12.48 -10.91
C LYS A 93 -4.75 -13.49 -10.68
N VAL A 94 -5.95 -13.01 -10.39
CA VAL A 94 -7.13 -13.85 -10.26
C VAL A 94 -8.30 -13.33 -11.10
N ASN A 95 -9.19 -14.23 -11.50
CA ASN A 95 -10.45 -13.82 -12.13
C ASN A 95 -11.52 -13.47 -11.08
N ASN A 96 -12.74 -13.17 -11.53
CA ASN A 96 -13.88 -12.83 -10.67
C ASN A 96 -14.31 -13.96 -9.71
N LYS A 97 -13.77 -15.17 -9.84
CA LYS A 97 -14.00 -16.34 -8.97
C LYS A 97 -12.80 -16.67 -8.08
N ASN A 98 -11.76 -15.82 -8.02
CA ASN A 98 -10.48 -16.10 -7.35
C ASN A 98 -9.67 -17.26 -7.96
N GLU A 99 -9.96 -17.66 -9.19
CA GLU A 99 -9.17 -18.68 -9.88
C GLU A 99 -7.88 -18.06 -10.41
N THR A 100 -6.77 -18.77 -10.23
CA THR A 100 -5.46 -18.40 -10.81
C THR A 100 -5.31 -18.97 -12.23
N ASN A 101 -4.12 -18.84 -12.83
CA ASN A 101 -3.79 -19.51 -14.09
C ASN A 101 -3.68 -21.04 -13.98
N ILE A 102 -3.53 -21.59 -12.78
CA ILE A 102 -3.40 -23.03 -12.57
C ILE A 102 -4.73 -23.59 -12.04
N PRO A 103 -5.40 -24.51 -12.77
CA PRO A 103 -6.65 -25.11 -12.31
C PRO A 103 -6.51 -25.76 -10.94
N GLY A 104 -7.40 -25.40 -10.02
CA GLY A 104 -7.40 -25.91 -8.65
C GLY A 104 -6.58 -25.09 -7.66
N ILE A 105 -5.85 -24.07 -8.12
CA ILE A 105 -5.19 -23.09 -7.27
C ILE A 105 -6.01 -21.79 -7.29
N PHE A 106 -6.32 -21.30 -6.11
CA PHE A 106 -7.09 -20.09 -5.86
C PHE A 106 -6.30 -19.17 -4.94
N ALA A 107 -6.54 -17.86 -5.02
CA ALA A 107 -5.90 -16.88 -4.16
C ALA A 107 -6.89 -15.78 -3.76
N ALA A 108 -6.74 -15.21 -2.57
CA ALA A 108 -7.66 -14.21 -2.01
C ALA A 108 -6.94 -13.19 -1.14
N GLY A 109 -7.53 -12.00 -1.03
CA GLY A 109 -7.01 -10.90 -0.21
C GLY A 109 -5.80 -10.21 -0.83
N ASP A 110 -5.04 -9.51 0.00
CA ASP A 110 -4.05 -8.53 -0.44
C ASP A 110 -2.91 -9.09 -1.32
N VAL A 111 -2.69 -10.41 -1.28
CA VAL A 111 -1.71 -11.10 -2.14
C VAL A 111 -2.14 -11.13 -3.62
N THR A 112 -3.42 -10.90 -3.91
CA THR A 112 -3.96 -10.87 -5.28
C THR A 112 -4.02 -9.45 -5.85
N ASP A 113 -4.35 -9.36 -7.14
CA ASP A 113 -4.63 -8.10 -7.85
C ASP A 113 -6.00 -7.48 -7.50
N VAL A 114 -6.58 -7.83 -6.34
CA VAL A 114 -7.74 -7.11 -5.79
C VAL A 114 -7.38 -5.65 -5.57
N PHE A 115 -8.28 -4.76 -5.99
CA PHE A 115 -8.00 -3.33 -6.08
C PHE A 115 -7.70 -2.69 -4.71
N GLU A 116 -8.47 -3.04 -3.68
CA GLU A 116 -8.38 -2.42 -2.35
C GLU A 116 -7.85 -3.38 -1.31
N LYS A 117 -6.92 -2.90 -0.48
CA LYS A 117 -6.24 -3.67 0.56
C LYS A 117 -6.87 -3.37 1.92
N GLN A 118 -8.00 -4.01 2.20
CA GLN A 118 -8.82 -3.76 3.40
C GLN A 118 -9.34 -5.08 3.99
N ILE A 119 -9.48 -5.12 5.33
CA ILE A 119 -9.89 -6.32 6.08
C ILE A 119 -11.19 -6.91 5.52
N ILE A 120 -12.23 -6.08 5.34
CA ILE A 120 -13.54 -6.57 4.89
C ILE A 120 -13.50 -7.05 3.43
N ILE A 121 -12.63 -6.48 2.61
CA ILE A 121 -12.46 -6.84 1.21
C ILE A 121 -11.75 -8.18 1.13
N ALA A 122 -10.65 -8.35 1.87
CA ALA A 122 -9.95 -9.63 1.99
C ALA A 122 -10.86 -10.74 2.53
N ALA A 123 -11.72 -10.45 3.52
CA ALA A 123 -12.71 -11.39 4.03
C ALA A 123 -13.72 -11.81 2.94
N GLY A 124 -14.21 -10.86 2.16
CA GLY A 124 -15.08 -11.12 1.01
C GLY A 124 -14.41 -11.97 -0.08
N GLU A 125 -13.16 -11.66 -0.42
CA GLU A 125 -12.37 -12.46 -1.35
C GLU A 125 -12.16 -13.89 -0.82
N GLY A 126 -11.90 -14.06 0.47
CA GLY A 126 -11.76 -15.38 1.10
C GLY A 126 -13.03 -16.22 1.00
N ALA A 127 -14.19 -15.62 1.26
CA ALA A 127 -15.48 -16.29 1.09
C ALA A 127 -15.73 -16.70 -0.37
N LYS A 128 -15.45 -15.79 -1.32
CA LYS A 128 -15.58 -16.02 -2.76
C LYS A 128 -14.68 -17.17 -3.24
N ALA A 129 -13.40 -17.16 -2.87
CA ALA A 129 -12.46 -18.21 -3.19
C ALA A 129 -12.88 -19.57 -2.62
N THR A 130 -13.34 -19.60 -1.36
CA THR A 130 -13.80 -20.84 -0.71
C THR A 130 -14.98 -21.47 -1.46
N LEU A 131 -15.95 -20.66 -1.87
CA LEU A 131 -17.09 -21.15 -2.67
C LEU A 131 -16.66 -21.64 -4.05
N SER A 132 -15.68 -21.00 -4.68
CA SER A 132 -15.12 -21.46 -5.96
C SER A 132 -14.37 -22.78 -5.83
N VAL A 133 -13.56 -22.94 -4.77
CA VAL A 133 -12.90 -24.21 -4.43
C VAL A 133 -13.94 -25.32 -4.27
N PHE A 134 -15.00 -25.06 -3.49
CA PHE A 134 -16.07 -26.04 -3.28
C PHE A 134 -16.73 -26.49 -4.59
N ARG A 135 -17.05 -25.54 -5.49
CA ARG A 135 -17.63 -25.85 -6.80
C ARG A 135 -16.68 -26.67 -7.67
N TYR A 136 -15.40 -26.29 -7.71
CA TYR A 136 -14.36 -26.99 -8.48
C TYR A 136 -14.18 -28.44 -8.04
N LEU A 137 -14.12 -28.67 -6.72
CA LEU A 137 -14.03 -30.02 -6.16
C LEU A 137 -15.30 -30.83 -6.44
N SER A 138 -16.47 -30.22 -6.30
CA SER A 138 -17.76 -30.89 -6.52
C SER A 138 -18.00 -31.32 -7.97
N SER A 139 -17.42 -30.61 -8.94
CA SER A 139 -17.56 -30.92 -10.37
C SER A 139 -16.60 -32.01 -10.87
N ARG A 140 -15.66 -32.48 -10.04
CA ARG A 140 -14.61 -33.45 -10.41
C ARG A 140 -14.92 -34.89 -9.97
N LYS A 141 -16.20 -35.26 -9.98
CA LYS A 141 -16.62 -36.66 -9.78
C LYS A 141 -16.13 -37.56 -10.90
#